data_AF-A0A1E5JZM6-F1
#
_entry.id   AF-A0A1E5JZM6-F1
#
_cell.length_a   1.000
_cell.length_b   1.000
_cell.length_c   1.000
_cell.angle_alpha   90.00
_cell.angle_beta   90.00
_cell.angle_gamma   90.00
#
_symmetry.space_group_name_H-M   'P 1'
#
loop_
_entity.id
_entity.type
_entity.pdbx_description
1 polymer ?
#
loop_
_entity_poly.entity_id
_entity_poly.type
_entity_poly.pdbx_seq_one_letter_code
_entity_poly.pdbx_strand_id
1 'polypeptide(L)' 'MDNNRLAMVIAVIGSIAILITGFLLFNQIHKNHKANELIIEKCFDNFDEKGQVVIKKDGFWSPVTCEKN' A
#
# COMPACT_ATOMS: atom_id res chain seq x y z
N MET A 1 34.99 20.73 8.84
CA MET A 1 34.51 20.21 7.55
C MET A 1 33.92 21.39 6.79
N ASP A 2 34.27 21.60 5.51
CA ASP A 2 33.75 22.72 4.72
C ASP A 2 32.21 22.69 4.66
N ASN A 3 31.57 23.85 4.83
CA ASN A 3 30.10 24.00 4.80
C ASN A 3 29.50 23.49 3.47
N ASN A 4 30.17 23.69 2.34
CA ASN A 4 29.72 23.15 1.05
C ASN A 4 29.75 21.62 1.04
N ARG A 5 30.76 21.02 1.66
CA ARG A 5 30.90 19.57 1.74
C ARG A 5 29.85 18.96 2.67
N LEU A 6 29.50 19.64 3.76
CA LEU A 6 28.42 19.23 4.66
C LEU A 6 27.05 19.30 3.96
N ALA A 7 26.75 20.39 3.25
CA ALA A 7 25.50 20.55 2.52
C ALA A 7 25.30 19.47 1.45
N MET A 8 26.37 19.13 0.72
CA MET A 8 26.34 18.05 -0.27
C MET A 8 26.01 16.69 0.36
N VAL A 9 26.62 16.36 1.50
CA VAL A 9 26.35 15.10 2.21
C VAL A 9 24.88 15.03 2.67
N ILE A 10 24.36 16.13 3.23
CA ILE A 10 22.95 16.20 3.67
C ILE A 10 22.00 16.02 2.47
N ALA A 11 22.30 16.65 1.33
CA ALA A 11 21.49 16.51 0.12
C ALA A 11 21.47 15.06 -0.40
N VAL A 12 22.61 14.37 -0.38
CA VAL A 12 22.68 12.96 -0.79
C VAL A 12 21.87 12.07 0.16
N ILE A 13 22.06 12.24 1.47
CA ILE A 13 21.32 11.46 2.48
C ILE A 13 19.81 11.72 2.36
N GLY A 14 19.41 12.98 2.19
CA GLY A 14 18.00 13.34 2.00
C GLY A 14 17.40 12.71 0.74
N SER A 15 18.15 12.72 -0.36
CA SER A 15 17.72 12.09 -1.62
C SER A 15 17.54 10.57 -1.47
N ILE A 16 18.49 9.91 -0.81
CA ILE A 16 18.41 8.47 -0.53
C ILE A 16 17.19 8.17 0.36
N ALA A 17 16.96 8.97 1.40
CA ALA A 17 15.82 8.79 2.29
C ALA A 17 14.49 8.89 1.53
N ILE A 18 14.33 9.89 0.65
CA ILE A 18 13.13 10.06 -0.19
C ILE A 18 12.90 8.84 -1.09
N LEU A 19 13.96 8.33 -1.73
CA LEU A 19 13.87 7.15 -2.59
C LEU A 19 13.45 5.90 -1.81
N ILE A 20 14.05 5.68 -0.63
CA ILE A 20 13.71 4.54 0.23
C ILE A 20 12.24 4.64 0.68
N THR A 21 11.80 5.80 1.14
CA THR A 21 10.40 6.00 1.53
C THR A 21 9.47 5.72 0.36
N GLY A 22 9.73 6.29 -0.82
CA GLY A 22 8.92 6.05 -2.02
C GLY A 22 8.83 4.57 -2.38
N PHE A 23 9.95 3.85 -2.33
CA PHE A 23 9.99 2.42 -2.60
C PHE A 23 9.17 1.59 -1.60
N LEU A 24 9.26 1.90 -0.30
CA LEU A 24 8.47 1.21 0.73
C LEU A 24 6.97 1.40 0.51
N LEU A 25 6.54 2.64 0.22
CA LEU A 25 5.14 2.97 -0.06
C LEU A 25 4.65 2.23 -1.31
N PHE A 26 5.44 2.23 -2.39
CA PHE A 26 5.10 1.55 -3.63
C PHE A 26 4.95 0.03 -3.42
N ASN A 27 5.88 -0.59 -2.69
CA ASN A 27 5.82 -2.02 -2.40
C ASN A 27 4.58 -2.39 -1.56
N GLN A 28 4.19 -1.54 -0.62
CA GLN A 28 2.98 -1.76 0.17
C GLN A 28 1.70 -1.62 -0.67
N ILE A 29 1.64 -0.64 -1.58
CA ILE A 29 0.53 -0.49 -2.54
C ILE A 29 0.42 -1.73 -3.42
N HIS A 30 1.54 -2.23 -3.95
CA HIS A 30 1.57 -3.42 -4.80
C HIS A 30 1.09 -4.67 -4.07
N LYS A 31 1.58 -4.88 -2.84
CA LYS A 31 1.13 -5.99 -1.99
C LYS A 31 -0.37 -5.91 -1.70
N ASN A 32 -0.86 -4.73 -1.34
CA ASN A 32 -2.28 -4.53 -1.07
C ASN A 32 -3.12 -4.72 -2.33
N HIS A 33 -2.67 -4.26 -3.49
CA HIS A 33 -3.40 -4.46 -4.74
C HIS A 33 -3.59 -5.95 -5.04
N LYS A 34 -2.51 -6.75 -4.96
CA LYS A 34 -2.58 -8.20 -5.13
C LYS A 34 -3.47 -8.89 -4.08
N ALA A 35 -3.36 -8.47 -2.81
CA ALA A 35 -4.20 -9.02 -1.76
C ALA A 35 -5.68 -8.68 -1.98
N ASN A 36 -5.97 -7.46 -2.42
CA ASN A 36 -7.33 -6.99 -2.67
C ASN A 36 -7.97 -7.74 -3.82
N GLU A 37 -7.25 -7.94 -4.93
CA GLU A 37 -7.74 -8.71 -6.07
C GLU A 37 -8.19 -10.11 -5.63
N LEU A 38 -7.36 -10.79 -4.86
CA LEU A 38 -7.65 -12.13 -4.34
C LEU A 38 -8.79 -12.15 -3.30
N ILE A 39 -8.92 -11.11 -2.49
CA ILE A 39 -10.03 -10.98 -1.51
C ILE A 39 -11.34 -10.71 -2.24
N ILE A 40 -11.34 -9.84 -3.25
CA ILE A 40 -12.49 -9.51 -4.07
C ILE A 40 -12.96 -10.76 -4.81
N GLU A 41 -12.05 -11.48 -5.48
CA GLU A 41 -12.37 -12.73 -6.18
C GLU A 41 -13.05 -13.74 -5.25
N LYS A 42 -12.43 -14.03 -4.09
CA LYS A 42 -13.03 -14.91 -3.07
C LYS A 42 -14.36 -14.38 -2.52
N CYS A 43 -14.53 -13.07 -2.44
CA CYS A 43 -15.76 -12.43 -1.96
C CYS A 43 -16.92 -12.58 -2.93
N PHE A 44 -16.67 -12.78 -4.23
CA PHE A 44 -17.71 -13.04 -5.21
C PHE A 44 -17.90 -14.54 -5.45
N ASP A 45 -16.83 -15.33 -5.43
CA ASP A 45 -16.89 -16.78 -5.65
C ASP A 45 -17.56 -17.57 -4.51
N ASN A 46 -17.42 -17.12 -3.26
CA ASN A 46 -18.03 -17.83 -2.12
C ASN A 46 -19.50 -17.45 -1.85
N PHE A 47 -20.05 -16.47 -2.58
CA PHE A 47 -21.41 -15.97 -2.37
C PHE A 47 -22.31 -16.37 -3.55
N ASP A 48 -22.58 -17.68 -3.65
CA ASP A 48 -23.50 -18.30 -4.62
C ASP A 48 -24.98 -17.85 -4.47
N GLU A 49 -25.35 -17.22 -3.35
CA GLU A 49 -26.71 -16.79 -3.08
C GLU A 49 -26.85 -15.28 -3.24
N LYS A 50 -27.76 -14.86 -4.15
CA LYS A 50 -28.21 -13.47 -4.41
C LYS A 50 -28.21 -12.60 -3.14
N GLY A 51 -27.08 -11.97 -2.86
CA GLY A 51 -26.85 -11.19 -1.66
C GLY A 51 -25.91 -10.04 -1.97
N GLN A 52 -26.02 -8.95 -1.23
CA GLN A 52 -25.14 -7.81 -1.41
C GLN A 52 -23.89 -8.00 -0.56
N VAL A 53 -22.73 -8.14 -1.22
CA VAL A 53 -21.43 -8.11 -0.55
C VAL A 53 -20.92 -6.67 -0.53
N VAL A 54 -20.33 -6.27 0.61
CA VAL A 54 -19.75 -4.94 0.79
C VAL A 54 -18.26 -5.08 0.99
N ILE A 55 -17.51 -4.37 0.16
CA ILE A 55 -16.05 -4.31 0.28
C ILE A 55 -15.68 -3.08 1.09
N LYS A 56 -15.08 -3.30 2.26
CA LYS A 56 -14.66 -2.25 3.18
C LYS A 56 -13.16 -2.05 3.11
N LYS A 57 -12.72 -0.84 3.43
CA LYS A 57 -11.30 -0.48 3.55
C LYS A 57 -11.09 0.26 4.86
N ASP A 58 -10.46 -0.42 5.81
CA ASP A 58 -10.32 0.07 7.20
C ASP A 58 -9.13 1.02 7.40
N GLY A 59 -8.30 1.21 6.37
CA GLY A 59 -7.18 2.16 6.42
C GLY A 59 -6.48 2.34 5.08
N PHE A 60 -5.76 3.46 4.93
CA PHE A 60 -5.08 3.80 3.66
C PHE A 60 -4.10 2.70 3.21
N TRP A 61 -3.39 2.13 4.18
CA TRP A 61 -2.35 1.10 4.02
C TRP A 61 -2.83 -0.34 4.23
N SER A 62 -4.11 -0.56 4.51
CA SER A 62 -4.65 -1.90 4.75
C SER A 62 -5.23 -2.50 3.47
N PRO A 63 -5.20 -3.84 3.33
CA PRO A 63 -6.00 -4.53 2.33
C PRO A 63 -7.50 -4.34 2.63
N VAL A 64 -8.33 -4.61 1.62
CA VAL A 64 -9.79 -4.56 1.77
C VAL A 64 -10.30 -5.79 2.52
N THR A 65 -11.46 -5.65 3.14
CA THR A 65 -12.19 -6.72 3.80
C THR A 65 -13.54 -6.92 3.09
N CYS A 66 -14.03 -8.15 3.10
CA CYS A 66 -15.32 -8.53 2.52
C CYS A 66 -16.29 -8.86 3.66
N GLU A 67 -17.44 -8.19 3.68
CA GLU A 67 -18.51 -8.46 4.63
C GLU A 67 -19.83 -8.71 3.91
N LYS A 68 -20.64 -9.63 4.44
CA LYS A 68 -22.01 -9.87 3.99
C LYS A 68 -22.92 -8.84 4.63
N ASN A 69 -23.76 -8.18 3.82
CA ASN A 69 -24.83 -7.31 4.31
C ASN A 69 -26.14 -8.08 4.50
#